data_AF-A0A8C5QAU9-F1
#
_entry.id   AF-A0A8C5QAU9-F1
#
_cell.length_a   1.000
_cell.length_b   1.000
_cell.length_c   1.000
_cell.angle_alpha   90.00
_cell.angle_beta   90.00
_cell.angle_gamma   90.00
#
_symmetry.space_group_name_H-M   'P 1'
#
loop_
_entity.id
_entity.type
_entity.pdbx_description
1 polymer ?
#
loop_
_entity_poly.entity_id
_entity_poly.type
_entity_poly.pdbx_seq_one_letter_code
_entity_poly.pdbx_strand_id
1 'polypeptide(L)'
;MEFKGAEESFLRHVETDVLIPKMVREKSKVLCAEQVADFTKCCQDCGLLMVVKCRKENAALKECLTKQYHDPALFEECKQEYLKEREEYRRTGIPAKKREQKVPTSM
;
A
#
# COMPACT_ATOMS: atom_id res chain seq x y z
N MET A 1 20.61 19.14 -25.30
CA MET A 1 20.98 18.97 -23.87
C MET A 1 19.68 18.95 -23.08
N GLU A 2 19.22 17.75 -22.74
CA GLU A 2 17.91 17.53 -22.13
C GLU A 2 17.99 17.77 -20.61
N PHE A 3 17.27 18.78 -20.13
CA PHE A 3 17.02 19.07 -18.71
C PHE A 3 16.08 18.03 -18.04
N LYS A 4 16.24 16.73 -18.35
CA LYS A 4 15.28 15.69 -17.91
C LYS A 4 15.46 15.20 -16.46
N GLY A 5 16.61 15.42 -15.83
CA GLY A 5 16.94 14.74 -14.56
C GLY A 5 16.36 15.34 -13.25
N ALA A 6 15.93 16.61 -13.24
CA ALA A 6 15.55 17.28 -11.99
C ALA A 6 14.06 17.14 -11.63
N GLU A 7 13.19 17.05 -12.64
CA GLU A 7 11.73 16.89 -12.46
C GLU A 7 11.35 15.43 -12.17
N GLU A 8 12.15 14.48 -12.67
CA GLU A 8 11.90 13.04 -12.53
C GLU A 8 12.11 12.54 -11.10
N SER A 9 13.00 13.18 -10.36
CA SER A 9 13.28 12.90 -8.94
C SER A 9 12.41 13.71 -7.98
N PHE A 10 11.75 14.78 -8.44
CA PHE A 10 10.87 15.59 -7.61
C PHE A 10 9.50 14.93 -7.47
N LEU A 11 9.11 14.66 -6.22
CA LEU A 11 7.81 14.14 -5.85
C LEU A 11 6.91 15.28 -5.37
N ARG A 12 5.69 15.36 -5.91
CA ARG A 12 4.65 16.28 -5.41
C ARG A 12 4.13 15.80 -4.06
N HIS A 13 3.55 16.70 -3.26
CA HIS A 13 3.00 16.34 -1.94
C HIS A 13 1.98 15.20 -2.04
N VAL A 14 1.11 15.21 -3.05
CA VAL A 14 0.16 14.11 -3.29
C VAL A 14 0.87 12.79 -3.57
N GLU A 15 2.03 12.82 -4.22
CA GLU A 15 2.81 11.62 -4.55
C GLU A 15 3.48 11.06 -3.30
N THR A 16 4.11 11.93 -2.51
CA THR A 16 4.82 11.59 -1.27
C THR A 16 3.88 11.20 -0.13
N ASP A 17 2.75 11.88 0.04
CA ASP A 17 1.89 11.75 1.22
C ASP A 17 0.68 10.83 0.98
N VAL A 18 0.31 10.58 -0.28
CA VAL A 18 -0.89 9.81 -0.63
C VAL A 18 -0.57 8.63 -1.54
N LEU A 19 0.06 8.85 -2.70
CA LEU A 19 0.19 7.79 -3.71
C LEU A 19 1.21 6.72 -3.30
N ILE A 20 2.43 7.12 -2.94
CA ILE A 20 3.48 6.17 -2.50
C ILE A 20 3.06 5.50 -1.19
N PRO A 21 2.56 6.21 -0.15
CA PRO A 21 2.05 5.56 1.06
C PRO A 21 0.90 4.59 0.79
N LYS A 22 0.04 4.85 -0.20
CA LYS A 22 -0.99 3.90 -0.62
C LYS A 22 -0.37 2.64 -1.22
N MET A 23 0.63 2.76 -2.11
CA MET A 23 1.34 1.61 -2.68
C MET A 23 2.03 0.77 -1.59
N VAL A 24 2.69 1.43 -0.63
CA VAL A 24 3.32 0.77 0.52
C VAL A 24 2.29 -0.01 1.33
N ARG A 25 1.11 0.55 1.60
CA ARG A 25 0.04 -0.15 2.32
C ARG A 25 -0.45 -1.39 1.59
N GLU A 26 -0.65 -1.33 0.27
CA GLU A 26 -1.09 -2.48 -0.51
C GLU A 26 -0.01 -3.57 -0.55
N LYS A 27 1.27 -3.21 -0.77
CA LYS A 27 2.38 -4.16 -0.68
C LYS A 27 2.50 -4.77 0.72
N SER A 28 2.30 -3.97 1.76
CA SER A 28 2.34 -4.44 3.14
C SER A 28 1.27 -5.51 3.43
N LYS A 29 0.09 -5.43 2.81
CA LYS A 29 -0.93 -6.49 2.94
C LYS A 29 -0.48 -7.81 2.31
N VAL A 30 0.27 -7.75 1.20
CA VAL A 30 0.86 -8.94 0.57
C VAL A 30 1.96 -9.54 1.43
N LEU A 31 2.83 -8.71 2.00
CA LEU A 31 3.89 -9.16 2.91
C LEU A 31 3.34 -9.73 4.22
N CYS A 32 2.28 -9.13 4.76
CA CYS A 32 1.60 -9.58 5.98
C CYS A 32 0.42 -10.54 5.69
N ALA A 33 0.49 -11.31 4.61
CA ALA A 33 -0.62 -12.16 4.15
C ALA A 33 -1.06 -13.19 5.21
N GLU A 34 -0.12 -13.69 6.02
CA GLU A 34 -0.40 -14.61 7.12
C GLU A 34 -1.29 -13.95 8.18
N GLN A 35 -0.91 -12.77 8.66
CA GLN A 35 -1.67 -12.03 9.67
C GLN A 35 -3.03 -11.57 9.11
N VAL A 36 -3.10 -11.27 7.81
CA VAL A 36 -4.36 -10.99 7.12
C VAL A 36 -5.25 -12.22 7.11
N ALA A 37 -4.71 -13.40 6.82
CA ALA A 37 -5.46 -14.65 6.81
C ALA A 37 -5.98 -15.02 8.20
N ASP A 38 -5.14 -14.91 9.24
CA ASP A 38 -5.54 -15.19 10.63
C ASP A 38 -6.64 -14.24 11.12
N PHE A 39 -6.49 -12.94 10.84
CA PHE A 39 -7.52 -11.96 11.16
C PHE A 39 -8.81 -12.25 10.40
N THR A 40 -8.73 -12.54 9.09
CA THR A 40 -9.91 -12.86 8.26
C THR A 40 -10.63 -14.10 8.78
N LYS A 41 -9.88 -15.15 9.14
CA LYS A 41 -10.42 -16.37 9.73
C LYS A 41 -11.16 -16.08 11.03
N CYS A 42 -10.53 -15.33 11.95
CA CYS A 42 -11.20 -14.94 13.19
C CYS A 42 -12.48 -14.13 12.94
N CYS A 43 -12.47 -13.22 11.96
CA CYS A 43 -13.65 -12.42 11.60
C CYS A 43 -14.79 -13.30 11.08
N GLN A 44 -14.48 -14.29 10.24
CA GLN A 44 -15.46 -15.25 9.73
C GLN A 44 -16.06 -16.11 10.85
N ASP A 45 -15.25 -16.54 11.82
CA ASP A 45 -15.70 -17.38 12.94
C ASP A 45 -16.51 -16.60 13.99
N CYS A 46 -16.18 -15.33 14.23
CA CYS A 46 -16.78 -14.53 15.31
C CYS A 46 -17.97 -13.67 14.87
N GLY A 47 -18.15 -13.44 13.57
CA GLY A 47 -19.22 -12.60 13.03
C GLY A 47 -19.30 -11.24 13.73
N LEU A 48 -20.48 -10.90 14.25
CA LEU A 48 -20.73 -9.60 14.92
C LEU A 48 -19.86 -9.35 16.16
N LEU A 49 -19.30 -10.39 16.78
CA LEU A 49 -18.45 -10.27 17.98
C LEU A 49 -16.95 -10.12 17.65
N MET A 50 -16.58 -10.01 16.37
CA MET A 50 -15.17 -9.94 15.92
C MET A 50 -14.36 -8.81 16.58
N VAL A 51 -14.95 -7.63 16.82
CA VAL A 51 -14.24 -6.47 17.38
C VAL A 51 -13.78 -6.72 18.82
N VAL A 52 -14.45 -7.63 19.52
CA VAL A 52 -14.09 -8.02 20.90
C VAL A 52 -13.20 -9.26 20.88
N LYS A 53 -13.53 -10.27 20.07
CA LYS A 53 -12.84 -11.56 20.08
C LYS A 53 -11.54 -11.57 19.28
N CYS A 54 -11.47 -10.85 18.16
CA CYS A 54 -10.33 -10.85 17.24
C CYS A 54 -9.30 -9.75 17.54
N ARG A 55 -9.24 -9.26 18.78
CA ARG A 55 -8.33 -8.17 19.17
C ARG A 55 -6.87 -8.58 19.06
N LYS A 56 -6.57 -9.85 19.33
CA LYS A 56 -5.21 -10.39 19.28
C LYS A 56 -4.69 -10.45 17.84
N GLU A 57 -5.49 -11.01 16.94
CA GLU A 57 -5.21 -11.14 15.52
C GLU A 57 -5.11 -9.76 14.87
N ASN A 58 -6.00 -8.83 15.25
CA ASN A 58 -5.94 -7.45 14.79
C ASN A 58 -4.66 -6.73 15.27
N ALA A 59 -4.24 -6.94 16.52
CA ALA A 59 -3.00 -6.36 17.04
C ALA A 59 -1.79 -6.90 16.27
N ALA A 60 -1.71 -8.21 16.04
CA ALA A 60 -0.65 -8.84 15.25
C ALA A 60 -0.60 -8.30 13.81
N LEU A 61 -1.77 -8.17 13.16
CA LEU A 61 -1.87 -7.59 11.82
C LEU A 61 -1.42 -6.13 11.82
N LYS A 62 -1.88 -5.33 12.78
CA LYS A 62 -1.49 -3.92 12.91
C LYS A 62 0.00 -3.76 13.12
N GLU A 63 0.61 -4.60 13.96
CA GLU A 63 2.05 -4.60 14.20
C GLU A 63 2.83 -4.94 12.92
N CYS A 64 2.41 -5.96 12.17
CA CYS A 64 3.05 -6.30 10.90
C CYS A 64 2.97 -5.14 9.90
N LEU A 65 1.77 -4.60 9.67
CA LEU A 65 1.57 -3.48 8.74
C LEU A 65 2.35 -2.22 9.16
N THR A 66 2.41 -1.93 10.46
CA THR A 66 3.15 -0.77 10.99
C THR A 66 4.65 -0.94 10.78
N LYS A 67 5.19 -2.15 11.01
CA LYS A 67 6.60 -2.45 10.74
C LYS A 67 6.95 -2.23 9.26
N GLN A 68 6.13 -2.76 8.36
CA GLN A 68 6.35 -2.61 6.91
C GLN A 68 6.18 -1.16 6.45
N TYR A 69 5.22 -0.43 7.01
CA TYR A 69 4.99 0.98 6.65
C TYR A 69 6.18 1.89 7.03
N HIS A 70 6.85 1.58 8.14
CA HIS A 70 8.04 2.32 8.58
C HIS A 70 9.34 1.77 8.01
N ASP A 71 9.30 0.73 7.17
CA ASP A 71 10.48 0.20 6.51
C ASP A 71 10.92 1.15 5.37
N PRO A 72 12.08 1.82 5.48
CA PRO A 72 12.58 2.70 4.44
C PRO A 72 12.88 1.96 3.13
N ALA A 73 13.21 0.66 3.19
CA ALA A 73 13.49 -0.13 2.00
C ALA A 73 12.21 -0.30 1.16
N LEU A 74 11.10 -0.64 1.81
CA LEU A 74 9.80 -0.78 1.13
C LEU A 74 9.31 0.55 0.56
N PHE A 75 9.52 1.65 1.29
CA PHE A 75 9.16 2.97 0.81
C PHE A 75 9.94 3.37 -0.45
N GLU A 76 11.26 3.17 -0.45
CA GLU A 76 12.09 3.50 -1.61
C GLU A 76 11.76 2.59 -2.80
N GLU A 77 11.49 1.30 -2.58
CA GLU A 77 11.03 0.40 -3.64
C GLU A 77 9.71 0.89 -4.28
N CYS A 78 8.72 1.24 -3.45
CA CYS A 78 7.44 1.77 -3.92
C CYS A 78 7.60 3.10 -4.65
N LYS A 79 8.51 3.96 -4.19
CA LYS A 79 8.85 5.22 -4.85
C LYS A 79 9.47 5.00 -6.22
N GLN A 80 10.41 4.07 -6.35
CA GLN A 80 11.02 3.75 -7.65
C GLN A 80 9.99 3.19 -8.64
N GLU A 81 9.09 2.32 -8.15
CA GLU A 81 7.99 1.80 -8.96
C GLU A 81 7.03 2.92 -9.39
N TYR A 82 6.66 3.81 -8.47
CA TYR A 82 5.82 4.97 -8.78
C TYR A 82 6.43 5.89 -9.84
N LEU A 83 7.74 6.16 -9.76
CA LEU A 83 8.44 6.99 -10.74
C LEU A 83 8.42 6.36 -12.13
N LYS A 84 8.63 5.04 -12.22
CA LYS A 84 8.51 4.30 -13.49
C LYS A 84 7.10 4.36 -14.06
N GLU A 85 6.07 4.12 -13.25
CA GLU A 85 4.67 4.25 -13.69
C GLU A 85 4.36 5.68 -14.19
N ARG A 86 4.90 6.69 -13.51
CA ARG A 86 4.73 8.09 -13.88
C ARG A 86 5.41 8.42 -15.21
N GLU A 87 6.60 7.90 -15.45
CA GLU A 87 7.31 8.03 -16.73
C GLU A 87 6.53 7.33 -17.86
N GLU A 88 6.06 6.10 -17.63
CA GLU A 88 5.25 5.35 -18.59
C GLU A 88 3.94 6.08 -18.92
N TYR A 89 3.27 6.67 -17.91
CA TYR A 89 2.09 7.50 -18.11
C TYR A 89 2.41 8.75 -18.94
N ARG A 90 3.52 9.44 -18.66
CA ARG A 90 3.96 10.60 -19.44
C ARG A 90 4.28 10.21 -20.90
N ARG A 91 4.83 9.02 -21.13
CA ARG A 91 5.19 8.52 -22.46
C ARG A 91 3.99 8.03 -23.28
N THR A 92 3.06 7.33 -22.65
CA THR A 92 1.98 6.60 -23.34
C THR A 92 0.60 7.23 -23.17
N GLY A 93 0.42 8.09 -22.16
CA GLY A 93 -0.88 8.62 -21.76
C GLY A 93 -1.80 7.60 -21.07
N ILE A 94 -1.35 6.35 -20.89
CA ILE A 94 -2.17 5.27 -20.34
C ILE A 94 -1.91 5.17 -18.84
N PRO A 95 -2.92 5.45 -17.97
CA PRO A 95 -2.72 5.37 -16.54
C PRO A 95 -2.46 3.91 -16.15
N ALA A 96 -1.42 3.69 -15.33
CA ALA A 96 -1.20 2.39 -14.70
C ALA A 96 -2.46 1.90 -13.94
N LYS A 97 -3.33 2.85 -13.54
CA LYS A 97 -4.54 2.60 -12.76
C LYS A 97 -5.80 2.27 -13.60
N LYS A 98 -5.77 1.08 -14.22
CA LYS A 98 -6.84 0.07 -14.02
C LYS A 98 -6.60 -0.76 -12.74
N ARG A 99 -5.77 -0.24 -11.82
CA ARG A 99 -5.24 -0.84 -10.59
C ARG A 99 -5.98 -0.27 -9.35
N GLU A 100 -6.83 -1.09 -8.74
CA GLU A 100 -7.15 -1.09 -7.29
C GLU A 100 -8.00 0.05 -6.69
N GLN A 101 -9.03 0.51 -7.41
CA GLN A 101 -10.19 1.16 -6.75
C GLN A 101 -11.13 0.15 -6.06
N LYS A 102 -10.75 -1.13 -5.95
CA LYS A 102 -11.49 -2.17 -5.24
C LYS A 102 -10.73 -2.64 -4.00
N VAL A 103 -10.35 -1.74 -3.10
CA VAL A 103 -10.48 -2.15 -1.70
C VAL A 103 -11.94 -1.87 -1.40
N PRO A 104 -12.82 -2.89 -1.33
CA PRO A 104 -14.11 -2.64 -0.73
C PRO A 104 -13.81 -2.16 0.69
N THR A 105 -14.10 -0.90 0.98
CA THR A 105 -14.40 -0.48 2.34
C THR A 105 -15.72 -1.17 2.69
N SER A 106 -15.69 -2.49 2.92
CA SER A 106 -16.80 -3.13 3.60
C SER A 106 -16.71 -2.67 5.05
N MET A 107 -17.66 -1.83 5.44
CA MET A 107 -18.19 -1.90 6.79
C MET A 107 -18.87 -3.25 7.00
#